data_AF-A0A6N7KTU1-F1
#
_entry.id   AF-A0A6N7KTU1-F1
#
_cell.length_a   1.000
_cell.length_b   1.000
_cell.length_c   1.000
_cell.angle_alpha   90.00
_cell.angle_beta   90.00
_cell.angle_gamma   90.00
#
_symmetry.space_group_name_H-M   'P 1'
#
loop_
_entity.id
_entity.type
_entity.pdbx_description
1 polymer ?
#
loop_
_entity_poly.entity_id
_entity_poly.type
_entity_poly.pdbx_seq_one_letter_code
_entity_poly.pdbx_strand_id
1 'polypeptide(L)'
;MPRVRTAPVKPDVAKAVAAWDDGSSTEALPVAVADSPMRWIAIPQKAGVGAKSVKLYAVDGTVLLTDTQWFHRPARIVGAVVQSEARQQP
;
A
#
# COMPACT_ATOMS: atom_id res chain seq x y z
N MET A 1 2.56 -17.60 -13.83
CA MET A 1 3.54 -17.10 -12.84
C MET A 1 2.82 -16.23 -11.82
N PRO A 2 3.10 -16.38 -10.51
CA PRO A 2 2.57 -15.49 -9.48
C PRO A 2 3.10 -14.08 -9.73
N ARG A 3 2.20 -13.09 -9.75
CA ARG A 3 2.60 -11.68 -9.83
C ARG A 3 2.67 -11.13 -8.42
N VAL A 4 3.80 -10.50 -8.08
CA VAL A 4 3.95 -9.77 -6.82
C VAL A 4 4.09 -8.30 -7.17
N ARG A 5 3.35 -7.45 -6.47
CA ARG A 5 3.56 -6.01 -6.55
C ARG A 5 4.28 -5.53 -5.30
N THR A 6 5.35 -4.80 -5.53
CA THR A 6 6.17 -4.19 -4.48
C THR A 6 6.07 -2.67 -4.56
N ALA A 7 6.15 -2.01 -3.40
CA ALA A 7 6.22 -0.55 -3.34
C ALA A 7 7.07 -0.10 -2.14
N PRO A 8 7.83 1.00 -2.28
CA PRO A 8 8.41 1.67 -1.13
C PRO A 8 7.33 2.42 -0.35
N VAL A 9 7.44 2.42 0.97
CA VAL A 9 6.58 3.14 1.90
C VAL A 9 7.41 3.87 2.95
N LYS A 10 6.82 4.93 3.51
CA LYS A 10 7.44 5.65 4.61
C LYS A 10 7.51 4.77 5.88
N PRO A 11 8.45 5.04 6.81
CA PRO A 11 8.60 4.25 8.04
C PRO A 11 7.40 4.25 9.00
N ASP A 12 6.51 5.22 8.87
CA ASP A 12 5.27 5.38 9.65
C ASP A 12 4.16 4.39 9.23
N VAL A 13 4.29 3.77 8.05
CA VAL A 13 3.42 2.67 7.65
C VAL A 13 3.76 1.44 8.50
N ALA A 14 2.77 0.95 9.25
CA ALA A 14 2.85 -0.25 10.07
C ALA A 14 2.40 -1.50 9.30
N LYS A 15 1.38 -1.37 8.43
CA LYS A 15 0.90 -2.47 7.60
C LYS A 15 0.18 -2.01 6.34
N ALA A 16 0.09 -2.92 5.37
CA ALA A 16 -0.74 -2.80 4.19
C ALA A 16 -1.79 -3.92 4.18
N VAL A 17 -3.03 -3.60 3.83
CA VAL A 17 -4.10 -4.61 3.66
C VAL A 17 -4.69 -4.49 2.27
N ALA A 18 -4.56 -5.55 1.48
CA ALA A 18 -5.24 -5.70 0.21
C ALA A 18 -6.60 -6.37 0.43
N ALA A 19 -7.67 -5.71 0.01
CA ALA A 19 -9.00 -6.29 -0.08
C ALA A 19 -9.22 -6.81 -1.50
N TRP A 20 -9.77 -8.02 -1.60
CA TRP A 20 -10.00 -8.71 -2.86
C TRP A 20 -11.49 -8.75 -3.19
N ASP A 21 -11.83 -8.95 -4.47
CA ASP A 21 -13.23 -9.01 -4.92
C ASP A 21 -13.98 -10.25 -4.39
N ASP A 22 -13.26 -11.29 -3.95
CA ASP A 22 -13.82 -12.47 -3.28
C ASP A 22 -14.21 -12.22 -1.81
N GLY A 23 -14.05 -10.98 -1.32
CA GLY A 23 -14.34 -10.58 0.06
C GLY A 23 -13.24 -10.90 1.06
N SER A 24 -12.17 -11.60 0.65
CA SER A 24 -11.02 -11.87 1.51
C SER A 24 -10.05 -10.70 1.57
N SER A 25 -9.08 -10.79 2.47
CA SER A 25 -7.99 -9.81 2.59
C SER A 25 -6.62 -10.48 2.75
N THR A 26 -5.58 -9.81 2.26
CA THR A 26 -4.17 -10.15 2.52
C THR A 26 -3.51 -9.00 3.27
N GLU A 27 -2.90 -9.29 4.41
CA GLU A 27 -2.06 -8.34 5.15
C GLU A 27 -0.58 -8.52 4.76
N ALA A 28 0.14 -7.40 4.63
CA ALA A 28 1.57 -7.36 4.38
C ALA A 28 2.24 -6.35 5.32
N LEU A 29 3.36 -6.75 5.90
CA LEU A 29 4.16 -5.91 6.78
C LEU A 29 5.32 -5.26 6.00
N PRO A 30 5.62 -3.98 6.22
CA PRO A 30 6.78 -3.33 5.63
C PRO A 30 8.09 -3.92 6.16
N VAL A 31 9.01 -4.22 5.26
CA VAL A 31 10.32 -4.78 5.55
C VAL A 31 11.39 -3.72 5.31
N ALA A 32 12.37 -3.61 6.22
CA ALA A 32 13.54 -2.77 6.00
C ALA A 32 14.46 -3.42 4.96
N VAL A 33 14.97 -2.64 4.00
CA VAL A 33 15.89 -3.12 2.97
C VAL A 33 17.21 -2.39 3.13
N ALA A 34 18.19 -3.08 3.74
CA ALA A 34 19.47 -2.50 4.13
C ALA A 34 19.26 -1.15 4.85
N ASP A 35 20.08 -0.15 4.53
CA ASP A 35 20.03 1.18 5.12
C ASP A 35 19.07 2.13 4.38
N SER A 36 18.08 1.60 3.64
CA SER A 36 17.10 2.43 2.96
C SER A 36 16.27 3.24 3.96
N PRO A 37 16.08 4.55 3.74
CA PRO A 37 15.17 5.34 4.58
C PRO A 37 13.69 4.98 4.37
N MET A 38 13.39 4.16 3.36
CA MET A 38 12.06 3.64 3.05
C MET A 38 11.95 2.18 3.46
N ARG A 39 10.75 1.75 3.84
CA ARG A 39 10.42 0.33 3.98
C ARG A 39 9.79 -0.18 2.69
N TRP A 40 9.80 -1.49 2.48
CA TRP A 40 9.20 -2.11 1.30
C TRP A 40 8.07 -3.04 1.70
N ILE A 41 6.97 -2.97 0.96
CA ILE A 41 5.88 -3.93 1.05
C ILE A 41 5.80 -4.74 -0.23
N ALA A 42 5.39 -5.99 -0.09
CA ALA A 42 5.17 -6.93 -1.19
C ALA A 42 3.82 -7.60 -1.01
N ILE A 43 2.92 -7.46 -1.99
CA ILE A 43 1.60 -8.09 -1.97
C ILE A 43 1.50 -9.03 -3.17
N PRO A 44 1.32 -10.34 -2.95
CA PRO A 44 1.06 -11.28 -4.03
C PRO A 44 -0.33 -11.02 -4.61
N GLN A 45 -0.43 -10.93 -5.93
CA GLN A 45 -1.70 -10.91 -6.63
C GLN A 45 -2.34 -12.30 -6.55
N LYS A 46 -3.59 -12.36 -6.11
CA LYS A 46 -4.38 -13.58 -6.16
C LYS A 46 -4.70 -13.98 -7.60
N ALA A 47 -4.50 -15.25 -7.93
CA ALA A 47 -4.84 -15.78 -9.25
C ALA A 47 -6.37 -15.81 -9.42
N GLY A 48 -6.86 -15.24 -10.53
CA GLY A 48 -8.29 -15.23 -10.84
C GLY A 48 -9.16 -14.28 -10.00
N VAL A 49 -8.57 -13.54 -9.05
CA VAL A 49 -9.31 -12.61 -8.18
C VAL A 49 -8.77 -11.19 -8.35
N GLY A 50 -9.68 -10.24 -8.62
CA GLY A 50 -9.36 -8.82 -8.71
C GLY A 50 -9.05 -8.22 -7.34
N ALA A 51 -8.20 -7.19 -7.33
CA ALA A 51 -7.94 -6.39 -6.14
C ALA A 51 -8.94 -5.24 -6.09
N LYS A 52 -9.72 -5.16 -5.02
CA LYS A 52 -10.68 -4.09 -4.81
C LYS A 52 -10.00 -2.80 -4.36
N SER A 53 -9.08 -2.93 -3.40
CA SER A 53 -8.29 -1.81 -2.88
C SER A 53 -7.11 -2.32 -2.08
N VAL A 54 -6.10 -1.47 -1.90
CA VAL A 54 -5.09 -1.65 -0.87
C VAL A 54 -5.08 -0.42 0.03
N LYS A 55 -5.02 -0.66 1.34
CA LYS A 55 -4.95 0.39 2.34
C LYS A 55 -3.64 0.31 3.10
N LEU A 56 -3.01 1.45 3.36
CA LEU A 56 -1.84 1.57 4.24
C LEU A 56 -2.28 2.12 5.59
N TYR A 57 -1.76 1.55 6.66
CA TYR A 57 -2.12 1.90 8.03
C TYR A 57 -0.91 2.32 8.83
N ALA A 58 -1.09 3.33 9.68
CA ALA A 58 -0.17 3.65 10.76
C ALA A 58 -0.32 2.65 11.93
N VAL A 59 0.58 2.76 12.92
CA VAL A 59 0.61 1.85 14.09
C VAL A 59 -0.65 1.93 14.96
N ASP A 60 -1.31 3.09 14.97
CA ASP A 60 -2.56 3.35 15.69
C ASP A 60 -3.81 2.84 14.94
N GLY A 61 -3.63 2.27 13.75
CA GLY A 61 -4.72 1.83 12.88
C GLY A 61 -5.30 2.92 11.98
N THR A 62 -4.76 4.14 12.00
CA THR A 62 -5.16 5.21 11.08
C THR A 62 -4.84 4.82 9.63
N VAL A 63 -5.80 5.02 8.73
CA VAL A 63 -5.59 4.82 7.28
C VAL A 63 -4.81 6.00 6.72
N LEU A 64 -3.58 5.73 6.27
CA LEU A 64 -2.69 6.71 5.64
C LEU A 64 -2.98 6.87 4.15
N LEU A 65 -3.38 5.78 3.48
CA LEU A 65 -3.66 5.77 2.04
C LEU A 65 -4.70 4.69 1.70
N THR A 66 -5.55 4.96 0.71
CA THR A 66 -6.35 3.95 0.01
C THR A 66 -6.06 4.04 -1.49
N ASP A 67 -5.65 2.94 -2.11
CA ASP A 67 -5.34 2.82 -3.54
C ASP A 67 -6.20 1.72 -4.19
N THR A 68 -6.97 2.07 -5.22
CA THR A 68 -7.82 1.14 -6.00
C THR A 68 -7.23 0.80 -7.38
N GLN A 69 -6.07 1.35 -7.71
CA GLN A 69 -5.41 1.22 -9.01
C GLN A 69 -4.10 0.43 -8.94
N TRP A 70 -3.64 0.08 -7.73
CA TRP A 70 -2.35 -0.59 -7.51
C TRP A 70 -2.13 -1.79 -8.45
N PHE A 71 -3.13 -2.65 -8.65
CA PHE A 71 -3.00 -3.81 -9.53
C PHE A 71 -3.35 -3.53 -11.00
N HIS A 72 -3.94 -2.38 -11.32
CA HIS A 72 -4.48 -2.03 -12.64
C HIS A 72 -3.59 -1.09 -13.47
N ARG A 73 -2.64 -0.36 -12.86
CA ARG A 73 -1.69 0.54 -13.56
C ARG A 73 -0.24 0.22 -13.21
N PRO A 74 0.76 0.61 -14.03
CA PRO A 74 2.16 0.60 -13.58
C PRO A 74 2.29 1.42 -12.29
N ALA A 75 3.00 0.90 -11.28
CA ALA A 75 3.03 1.47 -9.93
C ALA A 75 3.58 2.91 -9.96
N ARG A 76 2.71 3.89 -9.70
CA ARG A 76 3.09 5.25 -9.28
C ARG A 76 2.73 5.39 -7.81
N ILE A 77 3.58 4.86 -6.94
CA ILE A 77 3.61 5.28 -5.54
C ILE A 77 4.90 6.10 -5.39
N VAL A 78 4.92 7.24 -6.06
CA VAL A 78 5.90 8.31 -5.81
C VAL A 78 5.14 9.34 -4.99
N GLY A 79 5.39 9.40 -3.68
CA GLY A 79 5.01 10.55 -2.85
C GLY A 79 3.68 10.49 -2.10
N ALA A 80 3.06 9.32 -1.86
CA ALA A 80 1.81 9.23 -1.10
C ALA A 80 1.99 9.38 0.44
N VAL A 81 2.73 10.41 0.87
CA VAL A 81 2.46 11.24 2.08
C VAL A 81 3.09 12.63 1.81
N VAL A 82 2.70 13.28 0.71
CA VAL A 82 2.81 14.74 0.46
C VAL A 82 1.61 15.14 -0.42
N GLN A 83 0.38 14.98 0.08
CA GLN A 83 -0.76 15.76 -0.46
C GLN A 83 -2.00 15.83 0.45
N SER A 84 -1.83 15.67 1.77
CA SER A 84 -2.92 15.90 2.74
C SER A 84 -2.82 17.27 3.44
N GLU A 85 -1.81 18.09 3.14
CA GLU A 85 -1.56 19.38 3.84
C GLU A 85 -1.62 20.63 2.93
N ALA A 86 -2.40 20.61 1.85
CA ALA A 86 -2.56 21.81 1.01
C ALA A 86 -4.00 22.21 0.70
N ARG A 87 -4.97 21.80 1.52
CA ARG A 87 -6.29 22.44 1.57
C ARG A 87 -6.79 22.49 2.99
N GLN A 88 -6.39 23.53 3.71
CA GLN A 88 -7.25 24.34 4.56
C GLN A 88 -6.37 25.37 5.27
N GLN A 89 -6.42 26.62 4.80
CA GLN A 89 -6.54 27.83 5.63
C GLN A 89 -6.72 29.06 4.71
N PRO A 90 -7.34 30.13 5.23
CA PRO A 90 -8.59 30.72 4.74
C PRO A 90 -8.48 31.60 3.49
#